data_AF-A0A0H0SFS3-F1
#
_entry.id   AF-A0A0H0SFS3-F1
#
_cell.length_a   1.000
_cell.length_b   1.000
_cell.length_c   1.000
_cell.angle_alpha   90.00
_cell.angle_beta   90.00
_cell.angle_gamma   90.00
#
_symmetry.space_group_name_H-M   'P 1'
#
loop_
_entity.id
_entity.type
_entity.pdbx_description
1 polymer ?
#
loop_
_entity_poly.entity_id
_entity_poly.type
_entity_poly.pdbx_seq_one_letter_code
_entity_poly.pdbx_strand_id
1 'polypeptide(L)'
;MRYLLLQSSDGLQFVSLPETHMYQLIALLKRLYKEIDKLTITERPELPTVLADCADVERLESGLSIVDGLEYVSGLERRFAALQETEYPLISLLTEIRALQAQLEYLHEEEE
;
A
#
# COMPACT_ATOMS: atom_id res chain seq x y z
N MET A 1 -14.09 -9.12 3.94
CA MET A 1 -13.13 -8.32 3.15
C MET A 1 -13.53 -6.85 3.23
N ARG A 2 -12.55 -5.96 3.12
CA ARG A 2 -12.69 -4.50 3.02
C ARG A 2 -11.99 -4.05 1.75
N TYR A 3 -12.42 -2.92 1.20
CA TYR A 3 -11.87 -2.37 -0.04
C TYR A 3 -11.41 -0.94 0.16
N LEU A 4 -10.12 -0.68 -0.05
CA LEU A 4 -9.55 0.66 0.00
C LEU A 4 -9.56 1.26 -1.40
N LEU A 5 -10.28 2.37 -1.60
CA LEU A 5 -10.22 3.12 -2.85
C LEU A 5 -9.01 4.05 -2.82
N LEU A 6 -8.15 3.87 -3.82
CA LEU A 6 -6.92 4.63 -4.01
C LEU A 6 -6.95 5.37 -5.35
N GLN A 7 -6.40 6.58 -5.35
CA GLN A 7 -6.18 7.37 -6.57
C GLN A 7 -4.69 7.62 -6.79
N SER A 8 -4.17 7.13 -7.91
CA SER A 8 -2.83 7.40 -8.43
C SER A 8 -2.91 8.32 -9.67
N SER A 9 -1.76 8.70 -10.21
CA SER A 9 -1.66 9.35 -11.53
C SER A 9 -2.23 8.48 -12.66
N ASP A 10 -2.10 7.16 -12.56
CA ASP A 10 -2.63 6.19 -13.54
C ASP A 10 -4.14 5.92 -13.41
N GLY A 11 -4.82 6.47 -12.40
CA GLY A 11 -6.27 6.34 -12.21
C GLY A 11 -6.70 5.82 -10.84
N LEU A 12 -7.90 5.23 -10.80
CA LEU A 12 -8.50 4.67 -9.60
C LEU A 12 -8.29 3.16 -9.52
N GLN A 13 -8.00 2.67 -8.32
CA GLN A 13 -7.92 1.24 -8.04
C GLN A 13 -8.45 0.92 -6.65
N PHE A 14 -8.95 -0.30 -6.47
CA PHE A 14 -9.27 -0.83 -5.16
C PHE A 14 -8.16 -1.75 -4.68
N VAL A 15 -7.91 -1.75 -3.38
CA VAL A 15 -7.08 -2.76 -2.70
C VAL A 15 -7.97 -3.54 -1.75
N SER A 16 -8.00 -4.87 -1.89
CA SER A 16 -8.81 -5.77 -1.04
C SER A 16 -7.95 -6.40 0.05
N LEU A 17 -8.43 -6.35 1.29
CA LEU A 17 -7.81 -7.01 2.45
C LEU A 17 -8.88 -7.48 3.45
N PRO A 18 -8.57 -8.43 4.35
CA PRO A 18 -9.38 -8.65 5.53
C PRO A 18 -9.45 -7.39 6.40
N GLU A 19 -10.53 -7.26 7.16
CA GLU A 19 -10.78 -6.09 8.00
C GLU A 19 -9.65 -5.84 9.01
N THR A 20 -9.08 -6.91 9.56
CA THR A 20 -7.96 -6.87 10.52
C THR A 20 -6.71 -6.19 9.94
N HIS A 21 -6.45 -6.36 8.64
CA HIS A 21 -5.26 -5.83 7.97
C HIS A 21 -5.52 -4.50 7.24
N MET A 22 -6.78 -4.17 6.92
CA MET A 22 -7.15 -2.92 6.27
C MET A 22 -6.70 -1.69 7.07
N TYR A 23 -6.93 -1.70 8.39
CA TYR A 23 -6.49 -0.61 9.26
C TYR A 23 -4.96 -0.43 9.24
N GLN A 24 -4.21 -1.53 9.18
CA GLN A 24 -2.75 -1.50 9.12
C GLN A 24 -2.25 -0.89 7.80
N LEU A 25 -2.88 -1.24 6.67
CA LEU A 25 -2.56 -0.63 5.38
C LEU A 25 -2.83 0.88 5.39
N ILE A 26 -3.96 1.33 5.92
CA ILE A 26 -4.28 2.77 6.04
C ILE A 26 -3.25 3.48 6.93
N ALA A 27 -2.87 2.87 8.06
CA ALA A 27 -1.86 3.42 8.95
C ALA A 27 -0.49 3.54 8.27
N LEU A 28 -0.08 2.50 7.52
CA LEU A 28 1.13 2.50 6.72
C LEU A 28 1.11 3.62 5.67
N LEU A 29 0.04 3.77 4.89
CA LEU A 29 -0.07 4.83 3.89
C LEU A 29 0.03 6.23 4.53
N LYS A 30 -0.63 6.45 5.66
CA LYS A 30 -0.51 7.72 6.42
C LYS A 30 0.93 7.97 6.89
N ARG A 31 1.63 6.93 7.33
CA ARG A 31 3.04 7.03 7.72
C ARG A 31 3.92 7.41 6.54
N LEU A 32 3.76 6.75 5.40
CA LEU A 32 4.51 7.05 4.18
C LEU A 32 4.31 8.51 3.79
N TYR A 33 3.07 9.01 3.78
CA TYR A 33 2.77 10.43 3.51
C TYR A 33 3.49 11.39 4.44
N LYS A 34 3.59 11.08 5.73
CA LYS A 34 4.24 11.93 6.72
C LYS A 34 5.77 11.97 6.57
N GLU A 35 6.35 10.88 6.11
CA GLU A 35 7.81 10.70 6.09
C GLU A 35 8.41 10.88 4.70
N ILE A 36 7.62 10.78 3.62
CA ILE A 36 8.12 10.88 2.24
C ILE A 36 8.79 12.22 1.94
N ASP A 37 8.29 13.31 2.53
CA ASP A 37 8.87 14.65 2.37
C ASP A 37 10.22 14.80 3.07
N LYS A 38 10.60 13.85 3.93
CA LYS A 38 11.89 13.82 4.62
C LYS A 38 12.96 13.06 3.83
N LEU A 39 12.60 12.39 2.74
CA LEU A 39 13.56 11.77 1.84
C LEU A 39 14.38 12.85 1.13
N THR A 40 15.68 12.61 0.98
CA THR A 40 16.63 13.57 0.42
C THR A 40 16.77 13.45 -1.10
N ILE A 41 16.23 12.37 -1.66
CA ILE A 41 16.18 12.11 -3.11
C ILE A 41 15.38 13.17 -3.87
N THR A 42 15.83 13.44 -5.09
CA THR A 42 15.21 14.41 -5.99
C THR A 42 13.88 13.92 -6.55
N GLU A 43 13.79 12.63 -6.89
CA GLU A 43 12.59 12.00 -7.42
C GLU A 43 11.96 11.11 -6.33
N ARG A 44 10.90 11.60 -5.71
CA ARG A 44 10.15 10.87 -4.68
C ARG A 44 9.09 9.99 -5.33
N PRO A 45 8.82 8.79 -4.79
CA PRO A 45 7.76 7.95 -5.32
C PRO A 45 6.40 8.60 -5.13
N GLU A 46 5.52 8.52 -6.12
CA GLU A 46 4.15 8.97 -5.95
C GLU A 46 3.39 8.02 -5.00
N LEU A 47 2.71 8.62 -4.01
CA LEU A 47 1.83 7.91 -3.10
C LEU A 47 0.37 8.14 -3.51
N PRO A 48 -0.45 7.07 -3.55
CA PRO A 48 -1.84 7.20 -3.93
C PRO A 48 -2.68 7.81 -2.82
N THR A 49 -3.60 8.69 -3.20
CA THR A 49 -4.53 9.30 -2.25
C THR A 49 -5.54 8.27 -1.78
N VAL A 50 -5.67 8.13 -0.46
CA VAL A 50 -6.72 7.30 0.14
C VAL A 50 -8.04 8.05 0.08
N LEU A 51 -8.99 7.54 -0.70
CA LEU A 51 -10.27 8.21 -0.92
C LEU A 51 -11.39 7.64 -0.04
N ALA A 52 -11.43 6.32 0.14
CA ALA A 52 -12.48 5.66 0.91
C ALA A 52 -12.03 4.28 1.42
N ASP A 53 -12.60 3.86 2.55
CA ASP A 53 -12.55 2.49 3.06
C ASP A 53 -13.97 1.92 3.05
N CYS A 54 -14.21 0.99 2.15
CA CYS A 54 -15.52 0.47 1.79
C CYS A 54 -15.73 -0.93 2.38
N ALA A 55 -16.92 -1.15 2.94
CA ALA A 55 -17.33 -2.48 3.40
C ALA A 55 -17.68 -3.42 2.24
N ASP A 56 -18.25 -2.86 1.17
CA ASP A 56 -18.68 -3.58 -0.01
C ASP A 56 -18.48 -2.72 -1.27
N VAL A 57 -18.23 -3.36 -2.40
CA VAL A 57 -18.00 -2.71 -3.70
C VAL A 57 -18.65 -3.54 -4.79
N GLU A 58 -19.62 -2.92 -5.47
CA GLU A 58 -20.20 -3.45 -6.71
C GLU A 58 -19.50 -2.79 -7.91
N ARG A 59 -18.86 -3.60 -8.76
CA ARG A 59 -18.19 -3.12 -9.97
C ARG A 59 -19.18 -3.05 -11.13
N LEU A 60 -19.50 -1.83 -11.56
CA LEU A 60 -20.37 -1.59 -12.72
C LEU A 60 -19.58 -1.53 -14.04
N GLU A 61 -18.32 -1.10 -13.98
CA GLU A 61 -17.42 -0.98 -15.13
C GLU A 61 -16.22 -1.95 -14.96
N SER A 62 -15.86 -2.64 -16.03
CA SER A 62 -14.77 -3.64 -16.02
C SER A 62 -13.36 -3.06 -15.93
N GLY A 63 -13.21 -1.73 -16.10
CA GLY A 63 -11.91 -1.04 -16.08
C GLY A 63 -11.34 -0.81 -14.67
N LEU A 64 -12.17 -0.90 -13.62
CA LEU A 64 -11.73 -0.75 -12.23
C LEU A 64 -11.18 -2.08 -11.69
N SER A 65 -9.87 -2.11 -11.46
CA SER A 65 -9.18 -3.25 -10.88
C SER A 65 -9.36 -3.29 -9.36
N ILE A 66 -9.51 -4.51 -8.83
CA ILE A 66 -9.36 -4.82 -7.42
C ILE A 66 -8.06 -5.59 -7.31
N VAL A 67 -7.07 -4.96 -6.69
CA VAL A 67 -5.74 -5.52 -6.47
C VAL A 67 -5.74 -6.22 -5.12
N ASP A 68 -5.10 -7.38 -5.04
CA ASP A 68 -4.89 -8.06 -3.76
C ASP A 68 -3.97 -7.22 -2.85
N GLY A 69 -4.23 -7.24 -1.54
CA GLY A 69 -3.46 -6.45 -0.60
C GLY A 69 -1.99 -6.85 -0.52
N LEU A 70 -1.66 -8.13 -0.61
CA LEU A 70 -0.27 -8.60 -0.63
C LEU A 70 0.43 -8.15 -1.92
N GLU A 71 -0.25 -8.26 -3.06
CA GLU A 71 0.26 -7.76 -4.34
C GLU A 71 0.56 -6.26 -4.26
N TYR A 72 -0.37 -5.47 -3.72
CA TYR A 72 -0.22 -4.04 -3.55
C TYR A 72 0.97 -3.67 -2.65
N VAL A 73 1.07 -4.30 -1.47
CA VAL A 73 2.16 -4.04 -0.51
C VAL A 73 3.52 -4.49 -1.09
N SER A 74 3.57 -5.61 -1.80
CA SER A 74 4.78 -6.06 -2.50
C SER A 74 5.22 -5.07 -3.59
N GLY A 75 4.26 -4.49 -4.31
CA GLY A 75 4.54 -3.42 -5.28
C GLY A 75 5.08 -2.15 -4.61
N LEU A 76 4.57 -1.80 -3.43
CA LEU A 76 5.08 -0.70 -2.64
C LEU A 76 6.52 -0.95 -2.15
N GLU A 77 6.81 -2.16 -1.66
CA GLU A 77 8.16 -2.56 -1.23
C GLU A 77 9.15 -2.39 -2.37
N ARG A 78 8.87 -2.95 -3.54
CA ARG A 78 9.75 -2.85 -4.72
C ARG A 78 10.03 -1.40 -5.10
N ARG A 79 9.01 -0.53 -5.06
CA ARG A 79 9.16 0.90 -5.38
C ARG A 79 10.06 1.61 -4.38
N PHE A 80 9.88 1.36 -3.09
CA PHE A 80 10.70 1.99 -2.04
C PHE A 80 12.13 1.42 -2.00
N ALA A 81 12.30 0.12 -2.26
CA ALA A 81 13.60 -0.54 -2.26
C ALA A 81 14.47 -0.13 -3.46
N ALA A 82 13.86 0.33 -4.56
CA ALA A 82 14.57 0.82 -5.74
C ALA A 82 15.14 2.26 -5.57
N LEU A 83 14.70 2.99 -4.54
CA LEU A 83 15.17 4.36 -4.30
C LEU A 83 16.64 4.37 -3.92
N GLN A 84 17.41 5.28 -4.54
CA GLN A 84 18.82 5.50 -4.21
C GLN A 84 18.96 6.40 -2.99
N GLU A 85 18.52 5.89 -1.83
CA GLU A 85 18.53 6.58 -0.54
C GLU A 85 19.08 5.64 0.52
N THR A 86 19.97 6.14 1.37
CA THR A 86 20.56 5.38 2.47
C THR A 86 20.24 5.97 3.83
N GLU A 87 19.54 7.12 3.86
CA GLU A 87 19.17 7.80 5.07
C GLU A 87 18.08 7.05 5.86
N TYR A 88 18.10 7.28 7.17
CA TYR A 88 17.25 6.62 8.15
C TYR A 88 15.74 6.61 7.81
N PRO A 89 15.12 7.67 7.25
CA PRO A 89 13.71 7.66 6.92
C PRO A 89 13.32 6.53 5.95
N LEU A 90 14.12 6.25 4.92
CA LEU A 90 13.81 5.15 3.99
C LEU A 90 13.89 3.79 4.69
N ILE A 91 14.93 3.57 5.52
CA ILE A 91 15.10 2.32 6.26
C ILE A 91 13.90 2.06 7.18
N SER A 92 13.44 3.09 7.89
CA SER A 92 12.23 3.00 8.73
C SER A 92 11.01 2.63 7.91
N LEU A 93 10.78 3.29 6.77
CA LEU A 93 9.62 3.03 5.92
C LEU A 93 9.65 1.62 5.32
N LEU A 94 10.80 1.17 4.81
CA LEU A 94 10.96 -0.21 4.30
C LEU A 94 10.71 -1.25 5.38
N THR A 95 11.14 -0.98 6.61
CA THR A 95 10.89 -1.89 7.75
C THR A 95 9.40 -2.02 8.02
N GLU A 96 8.66 -0.90 8.02
CA GLU A 96 7.20 -0.91 8.24
C GLU A 96 6.45 -1.58 7.08
N ILE A 97 6.86 -1.34 5.82
CA ILE A 97 6.29 -1.99 4.63
C ILE A 97 6.47 -3.51 4.71
N ARG A 98 7.70 -3.97 4.96
CA ARG A 98 8.02 -5.41 5.02
C ARG A 98 7.37 -6.11 6.20
N ALA A 99 7.17 -5.42 7.31
CA ALA A 99 6.44 -5.97 8.45
C ALA A 99 4.97 -6.26 8.09
N LEU A 100 4.29 -5.35 7.39
CA LEU A 100 2.94 -5.61 6.90
C LEU A 100 2.94 -6.69 5.81
N GLN A 101 3.91 -6.66 4.90
CA GLN A 101 4.03 -7.67 3.85
C GLN A 101 4.13 -9.09 4.44
N ALA A 102 5.02 -9.31 5.40
CA ALA A 102 5.19 -10.61 6.05
C ALA A 102 3.92 -11.10 6.77
N GLN A 103 3.13 -10.18 7.35
CA GLN A 103 1.83 -10.54 7.95
C GLN A 103 0.83 -11.02 6.89
N LEU A 104 0.82 -10.38 5.72
CA LEU A 104 -0.04 -10.76 4.60
C LEU A 104 0.43 -12.05 3.92
N GLU A 105 1.75 -12.28 3.82
CA GLU A 105 2.32 -13.54 3.33
C GLU A 105 1.89 -14.71 4.22
N TYR A 106 2.05 -14.57 5.54
CA TYR A 106 1.61 -15.58 6.51
C TYR A 106 0.10 -15.86 6.42
N LEU A 107 -0.71 -14.80 6.29
CA LEU A 107 -2.15 -14.96 6.10
C LEU A 107 -2.48 -15.75 4.82
N HIS A 108 -1.79 -15.47 3.72
CA HIS A 108 -1.99 -16.18 2.46
C HIS A 108 -1.64 -17.67 2.60
N GLU A 109 -0.54 -17.98 3.28
CA GLU A 109 -0.12 -19.35 3.59
C GLU A 109 -1.11 -20.10 4.49
N GLU A 110 -1.83 -19.41 5.40
CA GLU A 110 -2.86 -20.02 6.25
C GLU A 110 -4.18 -20.31 5.51
N GLU A 111 -4.45 -19.61 4.41
CA GLU A 111 -5.68 -19.76 3.61
C GLU A 111 -5.56 -20.79 2.47
N GLU A 112 -4.34 -21.24 2.13
CA GLU A 112 -4.03 -22.33 1.18
C GLU A 112 -4.25 -23.74 1.75
#